data_AF-A0A1I3TVW0-F1
#
_entry.id   AF-A0A1I3TVW0-F1
#
_cell.length_a   1.000
_cell.length_b   1.000
_cell.length_c   1.000
_cell.angle_alpha   90.00
_cell.angle_beta   90.00
_cell.angle_gamma   90.00
#
_symmetry.space_group_name_H-M   'P 1'
#
loop_
_entity.id
_entity.type
_entity.pdbx_description
1 polymer ?
#
loop_
_entity_poly.entity_id
_entity_poly.type
_entity_poly.pdbx_seq_one_letter_code
_entity_poly.pdbx_strand_id
1 'polypeptide(L)'
;MAISKGHRFPIDFDEAFPQGLVMVGEVSPDNEYQSREDRSVGRPARQRVDELTGKRQWKVAVTDPSEPNAKRASFEITFLADVQPVPTTTEVLPGMRPIELEGLTAEPRVAGNGEFKYQSYVFRATGFKTAGGGRSAKPSGEQSAKAA
;
A
#
# COMPACT_ATOMS: atom_id res chain seq x y z
N MET A 1 5.32 29.49 3.65
CA MET A 1 5.82 28.17 3.22
C MET A 1 5.21 27.85 1.87
N ALA A 2 6.00 27.40 0.90
CA ALA A 2 5.51 27.13 -0.46
C ALA A 2 4.72 25.80 -0.55
N ILE A 3 4.98 24.87 0.36
CA ILE A 3 4.30 23.57 0.42
C ILE A 3 3.29 23.60 1.58
N SER A 4 2.04 23.28 1.29
CA SER A 4 0.96 23.22 2.27
C SER A 4 0.98 21.92 3.07
N LYS A 5 0.43 21.95 4.28
CA LYS A 5 0.18 20.73 5.07
C LYS A 5 -0.74 19.79 4.29
N GLY A 6 -0.42 18.50 4.28
CA GLY A 6 -1.20 17.48 3.57
C GLY A 6 -0.93 17.40 2.07
N HIS A 7 0.13 18.08 1.59
CA HIS A 7 0.57 17.92 0.20
C HIS A 7 0.94 16.46 -0.08
N ARG A 8 0.46 15.94 -1.22
CA ARG A 8 0.68 14.57 -1.68
C ARG A 8 1.71 14.61 -2.81
N PHE A 9 2.90 14.10 -2.54
CA PHE A 9 3.94 14.06 -3.56
C PHE A 9 3.74 12.84 -4.45
N PRO A 10 3.64 12.99 -5.77
CA PRO A 10 3.73 11.85 -6.67
C PRO A 10 5.12 11.23 -6.53
N ILE A 11 5.17 9.90 -6.47
CA ILE A 11 6.42 9.14 -6.42
C ILE A 11 6.25 7.86 -7.21
N ASP A 12 7.29 7.46 -7.94
CA ASP A 12 7.27 6.20 -8.67
C ASP A 12 7.31 5.02 -7.69
N PHE A 13 6.54 3.96 -7.99
CA PHE A 13 6.46 2.78 -7.14
C PHE A 13 7.82 2.10 -6.96
N ASP A 14 8.59 1.96 -8.04
CA ASP A 14 9.92 1.35 -8.01
C ASP A 14 10.94 2.18 -7.22
N GLU A 15 10.72 3.51 -7.09
CA GLU A 15 11.57 4.40 -6.28
C GLU A 15 11.23 4.27 -4.79
N ALA A 16 9.93 4.23 -4.46
CA ALA A 16 9.48 4.10 -3.08
C ALA A 16 9.71 2.70 -2.51
N PHE A 17 9.50 1.65 -3.33
CA PHE A 17 9.50 0.24 -2.91
C PHE A 17 10.30 -0.61 -3.90
N PRO A 18 11.64 -0.59 -3.83
CA PRO A 18 12.51 -1.22 -4.83
C PRO A 18 12.41 -2.76 -4.86
N GLN A 19 11.96 -3.38 -3.76
CA GLN A 19 11.71 -4.83 -3.69
C GLN A 19 10.23 -5.19 -3.92
N GLY A 20 9.40 -4.20 -4.27
CA GLY A 20 7.95 -4.33 -4.34
C GLY A 20 7.29 -4.41 -2.96
N LEU A 21 5.98 -4.60 -2.96
CA LEU A 21 5.18 -4.76 -1.76
C LEU A 21 4.47 -6.11 -1.77
N VAL A 22 4.29 -6.69 -0.60
CA VAL A 22 3.48 -7.89 -0.42
C VAL A 22 2.16 -7.50 0.21
N MET A 23 1.08 -7.60 -0.54
CA MET A 23 -0.27 -7.47 -0.01
C MET A 23 -0.59 -8.64 0.92
N VAL A 24 -1.20 -8.35 2.06
CA VAL A 24 -1.66 -9.35 3.03
C VAL A 24 -3.18 -9.21 3.22
N GLY A 25 -3.91 -10.26 2.88
CA GLY A 25 -5.37 -10.28 2.89
C GLY A 25 -5.99 -9.65 1.65
N GLU A 26 -7.15 -9.03 1.82
CA GLU A 26 -7.94 -8.46 0.73
C GLU A 26 -8.10 -6.95 0.89
N VAL A 27 -8.35 -6.27 -0.23
CA VAL A 27 -8.72 -4.85 -0.23
C VAL A 27 -10.07 -4.70 0.44
N SER A 28 -10.19 -3.82 1.43
CA SER A 28 -11.44 -3.57 2.16
C SER A 28 -11.86 -2.10 2.06
N PRO A 29 -13.16 -1.76 2.17
CA PRO A 29 -13.58 -0.36 2.21
C PRO A 29 -13.04 0.31 3.48
N ASP A 30 -12.46 1.51 3.36
CA ASP A 30 -12.10 2.30 4.54
C ASP A 30 -13.33 3.01 5.08
N ASN A 31 -13.94 2.40 6.09
CA ASN A 31 -15.17 2.90 6.69
C ASN A 31 -14.88 3.89 7.83
N GLU A 32 -15.77 4.87 7.98
CA GLU A 32 -15.79 5.74 9.13
C GLU A 32 -15.97 4.94 10.41
N TYR A 33 -15.35 5.42 11.49
CA TYR A 33 -15.51 4.80 12.80
C TYR A 33 -16.98 4.92 13.22
N GLN A 34 -17.63 3.78 13.41
CA GLN A 34 -18.97 3.72 13.98
C GLN A 34 -18.89 3.45 15.47
N SER A 35 -19.60 4.28 16.24
CA SER A 35 -19.83 4.03 17.66
C SER A 35 -20.60 2.72 17.84
N ARG A 36 -20.35 2.03 18.97
CA ARG A 36 -21.08 0.79 19.31
C ARG A 36 -22.60 0.98 19.30
N GLU A 37 -23.06 2.16 19.69
CA GLU A 37 -24.48 2.52 19.70
C GLU A 37 -25.06 2.56 18.28
N ASP A 38 -24.43 3.28 17.33
CA ASP A 38 -24.84 3.32 15.92
C ASP A 38 -24.84 1.93 15.26
N ARG A 39 -23.85 1.08 15.59
CA ARG A 39 -23.82 -0.31 15.14
C ARG A 39 -24.98 -1.13 15.68
N SER A 40 -25.41 -0.87 16.92
CA SER A 40 -26.55 -1.55 17.55
C SER A 40 -27.90 -1.14 16.96
N VAL A 41 -28.00 0.06 16.37
CA VAL A 41 -29.23 0.52 15.67
C VAL A 41 -29.23 0.14 14.18
N GLY A 42 -28.22 -0.63 13.73
CA GLY A 42 -28.14 -1.12 12.35
C GLY A 42 -27.80 -0.05 11.32
N ARG A 43 -27.21 1.08 11.72
CA ARG A 43 -26.78 2.10 10.74
C ARG A 43 -25.65 1.56 9.87
N PRO A 44 -25.73 1.67 8.53
CA PRO A 44 -24.67 1.20 7.65
C PRO A 44 -23.40 2.03 7.84
N ALA A 45 -22.25 1.36 7.86
CA ALA A 45 -20.95 2.02 7.93
C ALA A 45 -20.73 2.84 6.66
N ARG A 46 -20.51 4.15 6.83
CA ARG A 46 -20.23 5.03 5.70
C ARG A 46 -18.79 4.86 5.28
N GLN A 47 -18.57 4.47 4.03
CA GLN A 47 -17.24 4.46 3.44
C GLN A 47 -16.72 5.89 3.31
N ARG A 48 -15.46 6.11 3.70
CA ARG A 48 -14.81 7.40 3.56
C ARG A 48 -14.61 7.74 2.08
N VAL A 49 -14.73 9.02 1.79
CA VAL A 49 -14.44 9.60 0.48
C VAL A 49 -13.28 10.57 0.67
N ASP A 50 -12.35 10.56 -0.27
CA ASP A 50 -11.24 11.48 -0.27
C ASP A 50 -11.70 12.88 -0.69
N GLU A 51 -11.40 13.90 0.12
CA GLU A 51 -11.84 15.27 -0.12
C GLU A 51 -11.20 15.92 -1.35
N LEU A 52 -9.97 15.50 -1.71
CA LEU A 52 -9.26 16.04 -2.87
C LEU A 52 -9.78 15.46 -4.19
N THR A 53 -10.03 14.16 -4.23
CA THR A 53 -10.36 13.44 -5.47
C THR A 53 -11.85 13.13 -5.61
N GLY A 54 -12.63 13.20 -4.54
CA GLY A 54 -14.03 12.77 -4.50
C GLY A 54 -14.22 11.25 -4.60
N LYS A 55 -13.15 10.47 -4.59
CA LYS A 55 -13.18 9.00 -4.77
C LYS A 55 -13.35 8.27 -3.45
N ARG A 56 -13.94 7.08 -3.50
CA ARG A 56 -14.05 6.20 -2.33
C ARG A 56 -12.66 5.72 -1.89
N GLN A 57 -12.49 5.62 -0.57
CA GLN A 57 -11.27 5.12 0.03
C GLN A 57 -11.39 3.62 0.27
N TRP A 58 -10.42 2.88 -0.25
CA TRP A 58 -10.22 1.47 0.04
C TRP A 58 -8.89 1.31 0.72
N LYS A 59 -8.72 0.28 1.54
CA LYS A 59 -7.47 0.05 2.24
C LYS A 59 -7.04 -1.39 2.16
N VAL A 60 -5.74 -1.59 2.21
CA VAL A 60 -5.15 -2.92 2.27
C VAL A 60 -3.91 -2.89 3.15
N ALA A 61 -3.68 -3.98 3.87
CA ALA A 61 -2.44 -4.19 4.59
C ALA A 61 -1.37 -4.68 3.62
N VAL A 62 -0.18 -4.08 3.70
CA VAL A 62 0.98 -4.46 2.91
C VAL A 62 2.19 -4.65 3.82
N THR A 63 3.14 -5.44 3.33
CA THR A 63 4.45 -5.61 3.94
C THR A 63 5.52 -5.21 2.92
N ASP A 64 6.43 -4.34 3.34
CA ASP A 64 7.62 -3.93 2.61
C ASP A 64 8.82 -4.80 3.02
N PRO A 65 9.36 -5.64 2.13
CA PRO A 65 10.54 -6.46 2.41
C PRO A 65 11.83 -5.64 2.59
N SER A 66 11.87 -4.40 2.11
CA SER A 66 13.05 -3.54 2.16
C SER A 66 13.19 -2.75 3.47
N GLU A 67 12.14 -2.69 4.30
CA GLU A 67 12.16 -1.99 5.58
C GLU A 67 12.79 -2.87 6.69
N PRO A 68 13.96 -2.50 7.24
CA PRO A 68 14.64 -3.29 8.27
C PRO A 68 13.91 -3.30 9.62
N ASN A 69 13.06 -2.31 9.90
CA ASN A 69 12.31 -2.24 11.14
C ASN A 69 10.98 -3.00 11.01
N ALA A 70 10.89 -4.18 11.63
CA ALA A 70 9.69 -5.02 11.61
C ALA A 70 8.39 -4.31 12.04
N LYS A 71 8.46 -3.29 12.91
CA LYS A 71 7.28 -2.52 13.33
C LYS A 71 6.78 -1.54 12.27
N ARG A 72 7.59 -1.26 11.26
CA ARG A 72 7.30 -0.33 10.15
C ARG A 72 7.13 -1.05 8.83
N ALA A 73 7.68 -2.26 8.71
CA ALA A 73 7.59 -3.08 7.51
C ALA A 73 6.15 -3.36 7.11
N SER A 74 5.21 -3.44 8.06
CA SER A 74 3.79 -3.61 7.75
C SER A 74 3.00 -2.33 7.98
N PHE A 75 2.26 -1.88 6.96
CA PHE A 75 1.44 -0.67 7.01
C PHE A 75 0.23 -0.78 6.09
N GLU A 76 -0.68 0.19 6.19
CA GLU A 76 -1.87 0.27 5.33
C GLU A 76 -1.63 1.21 4.15
N ILE A 77 -2.10 0.81 2.97
CA ILE A 77 -2.18 1.67 1.78
C ILE A 77 -3.64 1.99 1.50
N THR A 78 -3.92 3.26 1.21
CA THR A 78 -5.26 3.70 0.80
C THR A 78 -5.36 3.83 -0.72
N PHE A 79 -6.27 3.10 -1.34
CA PHE A 79 -6.63 3.33 -2.73
C PHE A 79 -7.75 4.36 -2.88
N LEU A 80 -7.63 5.19 -3.91
CA LEU A 80 -8.61 6.20 -4.30
C LEU A 80 -9.27 5.78 -5.63
N ALA A 81 -10.39 5.06 -5.53
CA ALA A 81 -11.08 4.48 -6.69
C ALA A 81 -12.60 4.39 -6.48
N ASP A 82 -13.38 4.52 -7.56
CA ASP A 82 -14.85 4.44 -7.51
C ASP A 82 -15.36 3.03 -7.15
N VAL A 83 -14.58 2.01 -7.53
CA VAL A 83 -14.83 0.59 -7.28
C VAL A 83 -13.64 -0.01 -6.55
N GLN A 84 -13.85 -1.15 -5.88
CA GLN A 84 -12.80 -1.88 -5.20
C GLN A 84 -11.70 -2.28 -6.20
N PRO A 85 -10.44 -1.83 -6.02
CA PRO A 85 -9.34 -2.28 -6.85
C PRO A 85 -9.11 -3.79 -6.65
N VAL A 86 -9.00 -4.52 -7.76
CA VAL A 86 -8.72 -5.95 -7.74
C VAL A 86 -7.25 -6.17 -8.10
N PRO A 87 -6.48 -6.91 -7.29
CA PRO A 87 -5.08 -7.15 -7.60
C PRO A 87 -4.94 -8.05 -8.84
N THR A 88 -3.97 -7.72 -9.69
CA THR A 88 -3.74 -8.35 -11.01
C THR A 88 -2.76 -9.52 -10.94
N THR A 89 -1.99 -9.62 -9.87
CA THR A 89 -0.95 -10.63 -9.64
C THR A 89 -1.51 -11.91 -9.00
N THR A 90 -0.75 -13.01 -8.96
CA THR A 90 -1.18 -14.27 -8.34
C THR A 90 -0.65 -14.37 -6.90
N GLU A 91 -1.38 -15.07 -6.02
CA GLU A 91 -0.91 -15.36 -4.67
C GLU A 91 0.35 -16.25 -4.69
N VAL A 92 1.30 -15.92 -3.82
CA VAL A 92 2.50 -16.75 -3.60
C VAL A 92 2.34 -17.65 -2.39
N LEU A 93 1.52 -17.23 -1.42
CA LEU A 93 1.05 -17.98 -0.28
C LEU A 93 -0.42 -17.60 -0.04
N PRO A 94 -1.23 -18.42 0.66
CA PRO A 94 -2.63 -18.09 0.95
C PRO A 94 -2.79 -16.69 1.55
N GLY A 95 -3.46 -15.79 0.82
CA GLY A 95 -3.68 -14.40 1.25
C GLY A 95 -2.44 -13.51 1.22
N MET A 96 -1.32 -13.94 0.62
CA MET A 96 -0.14 -13.10 0.40
C MET A 96 0.18 -13.01 -1.09
N ARG A 97 0.28 -11.79 -1.60
CA ARG A 97 0.44 -11.52 -3.02
C ARG A 97 1.43 -10.38 -3.27
N PRO A 98 2.46 -10.55 -4.12
CA PRO A 98 3.30 -9.45 -4.55
C PRO A 98 2.48 -8.49 -5.41
N ILE A 99 2.57 -7.20 -5.16
CA ILE A 99 1.80 -6.17 -5.87
C ILE A 99 2.70 -5.05 -6.36
N GLU A 100 2.28 -4.45 -7.47
CA GLU A 100 2.77 -3.15 -7.95
C GLU A 100 1.61 -2.17 -7.96
N LEU A 101 1.88 -0.93 -7.57
CA LEU A 101 0.86 0.12 -7.45
C LEU A 101 1.02 1.15 -8.55
N GLU A 102 -0.09 1.73 -8.96
CA GLU A 102 -0.15 2.84 -9.91
C GLU A 102 -0.64 4.12 -9.22
N GLY A 103 -0.13 5.27 -9.68
CA GLY A 103 -0.53 6.59 -9.16
C GLY A 103 -0.17 6.78 -7.69
N LEU A 104 0.99 6.24 -7.28
CA LEU A 104 1.43 6.31 -5.89
C LEU A 104 1.74 7.75 -5.49
N THR A 105 1.23 8.12 -4.33
CA THR A 105 1.51 9.40 -3.69
C THR A 105 1.90 9.18 -2.24
N ALA A 106 2.87 9.97 -1.77
CA ALA A 106 3.33 9.98 -0.40
C ALA A 106 2.98 11.30 0.28
N GLU A 107 2.25 11.23 1.39
CA GLU A 107 2.00 12.38 2.27
C GLU A 107 2.91 12.28 3.50
N PRO A 108 3.84 13.22 3.73
CA PRO A 108 4.67 13.22 4.93
C PRO A 108 3.81 13.43 6.19
N ARG A 109 4.00 12.56 7.19
CA ARG A 109 3.34 12.63 8.49
C ARG A 109 4.33 12.40 9.63
N VAL A 110 4.12 13.08 10.75
CA VAL A 110 4.88 12.79 11.97
C VAL A 110 4.20 11.64 12.70
N ALA A 111 4.93 10.56 12.95
CA ALA A 111 4.49 9.42 13.75
C ALA A 111 5.31 9.32 15.05
N GLY A 112 4.87 8.49 15.98
CA GLY A 112 5.51 8.29 17.28
C GLY A 112 4.94 9.18 18.39
N ASN A 113 5.39 8.92 19.62
CA ASN A 113 4.86 9.55 20.84
C ASN A 113 5.97 10.28 21.59
N GLY A 114 5.62 11.43 22.20
CA GLY A 114 6.55 12.22 22.99
C GLY A 114 7.78 12.65 22.20
N GLU A 115 8.96 12.28 22.71
CA GLU A 115 10.27 12.58 22.13
C GLU A 115 10.68 11.60 21.01
N PHE A 116 10.02 10.44 20.91
CA PHE A 116 10.34 9.41 19.90
C PHE A 116 9.57 9.61 18.59
N LYS A 117 9.40 10.87 18.17
CA LYS A 117 8.75 11.22 16.92
C LYS A 117 9.68 10.97 15.74
N TYR A 118 9.12 10.47 14.64
CA TYR A 118 9.85 10.25 13.41
C TYR A 118 9.00 10.59 12.20
N GLN A 119 9.66 10.85 11.07
CA GLN A 119 9.00 11.07 9.80
C GLN A 119 8.47 9.74 9.27
N SER A 120 7.19 9.71 8.95
CA SER A 120 6.46 8.61 8.33
C SER A 120 5.75 9.10 7.08
N TYR A 121 5.22 8.19 6.28
CA TYR A 121 4.48 8.53 5.08
C TYR A 121 3.13 7.80 5.08
N VAL A 122 2.10 8.51 4.66
CA VAL A 122 0.82 7.89 4.29
C VAL A 122 0.81 7.74 2.78
N PHE A 123 0.76 6.48 2.34
CA PHE A 123 0.77 6.12 0.94
C PHE A 123 -0.64 6.00 0.40
N ARG A 124 -0.89 6.61 -0.76
CA ARG A 124 -2.14 6.44 -1.50
C ARG A 124 -1.87 6.08 -2.95
N ALA A 125 -2.69 5.20 -3.50
CA ALA A 125 -2.58 4.76 -4.89
C ALA A 125 -3.92 4.87 -5.61
N THR A 126 -3.93 4.88 -6.94
CA THR A 126 -5.17 4.86 -7.73
C THR A 126 -5.62 3.42 -8.04
N GLY A 127 -4.68 2.47 -8.08
CA GLY A 127 -4.97 1.07 -8.36
C GLY A 127 -3.72 0.19 -8.36
N PHE A 128 -3.90 -1.05 -8.83
CA PHE A 128 -2.81 -1.98 -9.08
C PHE A 128 -2.33 -1.84 -10.52
N LYS A 129 -1.02 -1.86 -10.69
CA LYS A 129 -0.42 -1.89 -12.03
C LYS A 129 -0.74 -3.23 -12.69
N THR A 130 -1.14 -3.20 -13.96
CA THR A 130 -1.41 -4.44 -14.71
C THR A 130 -0.13 -5.26 -14.84
N ALA A 131 -0.20 -6.56 -14.53
CA ALA A 131 0.91 -7.49 -14.68
C ALA A 131 1.15 -7.76 -16.18
N GLY A 132 1.76 -6.81 -16.86
CA GLY A 132 1.97 -6.82 -18.30
C GLY A 132 3.38 -6.34 -18.66
N GLY A 133 4.36 -7.21 -18.44
CA GLY A 133 5.67 -7.15 -19.11
C GLY A 133 6.83 -6.62 -18.26
N GLY A 134 7.68 -7.55 -17.80
CA GLY A 134 9.09 -7.24 -17.55
C GLY A 134 9.60 -7.43 -16.14
N ARG A 135 9.72 -8.68 -15.71
CA ARG A 135 10.92 -9.24 -15.06
C ARG A 135 10.72 -10.75 -14.93
N SER A 136 10.87 -11.45 -16.07
CA SER A 136 11.29 -12.84 -16.02
C SER A 136 12.59 -12.87 -15.23
N ALA A 137 12.55 -13.40 -14.01
CA ALA A 137 13.74 -13.83 -13.31
C ALA A 137 14.45 -14.80 -14.25
N LYS A 138 15.48 -14.33 -14.96
CA LYS A 138 16.43 -15.22 -15.62
C LYS A 138 17.12 -15.98 -14.48
N PRO A 139 16.99 -17.31 -14.37
CA PRO A 139 17.89 -18.05 -13.51
C PRO A 139 19.29 -17.84 -14.06
N SER A 140 20.17 -17.21 -13.27
CA SER A 140 21.58 -17.11 -13.59
C SER A 140 22.10 -18.53 -13.80
N GLY A 141 22.56 -18.78 -15.03
CA GLY A 141 23.01 -20.09 -15.49
C GLY A 141 24.13 -20.64 -14.61
N GLU A 142 23.87 -21.85 -14.13
CA GLU A 142 24.78 -22.98 -14.01
C GLU A 142 26.19 -22.74 -14.58
N GLN A 143 27.14 -22.44 -13.69
CA GLN A 143 28.57 -22.51 -14.00
C GLN A 143 29.04 -23.95 -13.75
N SER A 144 29.03 -24.76 -14.81
CA SER A 144 29.66 -26.09 -14.81
C SER A 144 31.18 -25.97 -14.67
N ALA A 145 31.68 -26.61 -13.62
CA ALA A 145 32.88 -27.46 -13.51
C ALA A 145 34.18 -27.09 -14.26
N LYS A 146 35.28 -27.01 -13.49
CA LYS A 146 36.46 -27.85 -13.73
C LYS A 146 37.27 -28.07 -12.44
N ALA A 147 37.25 -29.30 -11.96
CA ALA A 147 38.19 -29.88 -11.00
C ALA A 147 38.74 -31.17 -11.61
N ALA A 148 40.02 -31.44 -11.30
CA ALA A 148 40.88 -32.54 -11.73
C ALA A 148 41.50 -32.44 -13.14
#